data_AF-A0A9X9WPC7-F1
#
_entry.id   AF-A0A9X9WPC7-F1
#
_cell.length_a   1.000
_cell.length_b   1.000
_cell.length_c   1.000
_cell.angle_alpha   90.00
_cell.angle_beta   90.00
_cell.angle_gamma   90.00
#
_symmetry.space_group_name_H-M   'P 1'
#
loop_
_entity.id
_entity.type
_entity.pdbx_description
1 polymer ?
#
loop_
_entity_poly.entity_id
_entity_poly.type
_entity_poly.pdbx_seq_one_letter_code
_entity_poly.pdbx_strand_id
1 'polypeptide(L)'
;MTRARVWSLGLADWPAEDRAAWEGAFSAADSPFDENGASLELGDFARRKIREAYGVWLHYLRRRGELDPLASPAARATRARLDSWIADQRGRGNRGTTIHGRLRDLQRCLALIDPAADVGFILQPGGRSLRRLLKPKPRWCEVRDSRELLARALDLFRAGCEGRGYARGRVAVRDAALLGLLAAHGPRIRSVSAMEIGENIVRTEAGYRLHFGEKDTKTKVFMSYDMHPELVPVFDRYLSDVRPSLPGSAFSAAVWIGTRGRALSALDLGKVVRRRTKAWFGREEGPHWFRKCLRTTASMISPELALDAGAALGHDPQVSIDHYLKSRGTEALRRHGVRIAGLRKETWSLAASHYGWRGRAKGAARQTRRKAP
;
A
#
# COMPACT_ATOMS: atom_id res chain seq x y z
N MET A 1 -7.15 -12.23 -7.92
CA MET A 1 -7.99 -11.05 -8.23
C MET A 1 -7.48 -10.40 -9.51
N THR A 2 -8.04 -10.79 -10.65
CA THR A 2 -7.84 -10.15 -11.94
C THR A 2 -8.27 -8.70 -11.82
N ARG A 3 -7.39 -7.73 -12.11
CA ARG A 3 -7.78 -6.31 -12.17
C ARG A 3 -8.96 -6.22 -13.14
N ALA A 4 -10.11 -5.73 -12.67
CA ALA A 4 -11.18 -5.33 -13.57
C ALA A 4 -10.55 -4.44 -14.64
N ARG A 5 -10.71 -4.79 -15.92
CA ARG A 5 -10.25 -3.95 -17.04
C ARG A 5 -10.81 -2.55 -16.79
N VAL A 6 -9.93 -1.59 -16.58
CA VAL A 6 -10.33 -0.18 -16.54
C VAL A 6 -10.52 0.20 -17.99
N TRP A 7 -11.77 0.35 -18.40
CA TRP A 7 -12.10 0.77 -19.75
C TRP A 7 -11.84 2.28 -19.84
N SER A 8 -10.75 2.64 -20.52
CA SER A 8 -10.24 4.00 -20.68
C SER A 8 -9.97 4.22 -22.16
N LEU A 9 -10.34 5.37 -22.72
CA LEU A 9 -9.82 5.77 -24.03
C LEU A 9 -8.31 6.00 -23.93
N GLY A 10 -7.58 5.52 -24.95
CA GLY A 10 -6.17 5.88 -25.13
C GLY A 10 -6.04 7.31 -25.61
N LEU A 11 -4.87 7.92 -25.44
CA LEU A 11 -4.61 9.31 -25.85
C LEU A 11 -4.90 9.54 -27.35
N ALA A 12 -4.60 8.55 -28.18
CA ALA A 12 -4.88 8.60 -29.62
C ALA A 12 -6.38 8.71 -29.96
N ASP A 13 -7.25 8.21 -29.08
CA ASP A 13 -8.71 8.21 -29.26
C ASP A 13 -9.39 9.44 -28.65
N TRP A 14 -8.62 10.36 -28.03
CA TRP A 14 -9.19 11.58 -27.46
C TRP A 14 -9.65 12.54 -28.58
N PRO A 15 -10.62 13.43 -28.30
CA PRO A 15 -10.89 14.57 -29.18
C PRO A 15 -9.57 15.30 -29.49
N ALA A 16 -9.44 15.78 -30.73
CA ALA A 16 -8.18 16.33 -31.23
C ALA A 16 -7.69 17.53 -30.38
N GLU A 17 -8.61 18.42 -30.00
CA GLU A 17 -8.32 19.58 -29.15
C GLU A 17 -7.85 19.17 -27.76
N ASP A 18 -8.51 18.21 -27.12
CA ASP A 18 -8.09 17.67 -25.82
C ASP A 18 -6.67 17.09 -25.86
N ARG A 19 -6.35 16.35 -26.94
CA ARG A 19 -5.03 15.74 -27.13
C ARG A 19 -3.97 16.81 -27.33
N ALA A 20 -4.24 17.80 -28.18
CA ALA A 20 -3.32 18.90 -28.43
C ALA A 20 -3.08 19.73 -27.16
N ALA A 21 -4.12 20.03 -26.39
CA ALA A 21 -4.02 20.73 -25.12
C ALA A 21 -3.24 19.90 -24.08
N TRP A 22 -3.48 18.59 -24.01
CA TRP A 22 -2.71 17.71 -23.14
C TRP A 22 -1.22 17.68 -23.51
N GLU A 23 -0.89 17.57 -24.79
CA GLU A 23 0.50 17.58 -25.27
C GLU A 23 1.16 18.94 -25.02
N GLY A 24 0.48 20.03 -25.34
CA GLY A 24 0.91 21.41 -25.10
C GLY A 24 1.17 21.70 -23.61
N ALA A 25 0.34 21.17 -22.71
CA ALA A 25 0.53 21.32 -21.27
C ALA A 25 1.82 20.68 -20.75
N PHE A 26 2.49 19.79 -21.51
CA PHE A 26 3.78 19.20 -21.12
C PHE A 26 4.91 19.50 -22.11
N SER A 27 4.68 20.39 -23.09
CA SER A 27 5.75 20.95 -23.91
C SER A 27 6.69 21.79 -23.04
N ALA A 28 7.95 21.91 -23.46
CA ALA A 28 8.93 22.72 -22.75
C ALA A 28 8.37 24.14 -22.52
N ALA A 29 8.57 24.67 -21.32
CA ALA A 29 8.31 26.07 -21.05
C ALA A 29 9.36 26.89 -21.81
N ASP A 30 8.91 27.82 -22.65
CA ASP A 30 9.79 28.76 -23.34
C ASP A 30 10.23 29.89 -22.39
N SER A 31 9.53 30.06 -21.26
CA SER A 31 9.79 31.06 -20.23
C SER A 31 9.67 30.51 -18.79
N PRO A 32 10.51 30.97 -17.84
CA PRO A 32 10.36 30.68 -16.41
C PRO A 32 9.03 31.15 -15.80
N PHE A 33 8.30 32.03 -16.50
CA PHE A 33 7.00 32.56 -16.07
C PHE A 33 5.82 31.90 -16.80
N ASP A 34 6.08 30.90 -17.66
CA ASP A 34 5.00 30.15 -18.30
C ASP A 34 4.18 29.40 -17.25
N GLU A 35 2.86 29.49 -17.38
CA GLU A 35 1.90 28.86 -16.47
C GLU A 35 1.97 27.32 -16.50
N ASN A 36 2.76 26.75 -17.41
CA ASN A 36 3.07 25.32 -17.53
C ASN A 36 4.06 24.80 -16.48
N GLY A 37 4.64 25.64 -15.60
CA GLY A 37 5.60 25.18 -14.59
C GLY A 37 5.06 24.04 -13.70
N ALA A 38 3.79 24.12 -13.27
CA ALA A 38 3.17 23.14 -12.39
C ALA A 38 2.91 21.77 -13.06
N SER A 39 2.75 21.73 -14.38
CA SER A 39 2.56 20.49 -15.14
C SER A 39 3.89 19.78 -15.39
N LEU A 40 4.96 20.53 -15.65
CA LEU A 40 6.30 19.99 -15.88
C LEU A 40 6.87 19.28 -14.62
N GLU A 41 6.53 19.75 -13.42
CA GLU A 41 6.91 19.12 -12.15
C GLU A 41 6.22 17.78 -11.85
N LEU A 42 5.17 17.42 -12.60
CA LEU A 42 4.48 16.14 -12.41
C LEU A 42 5.36 14.99 -12.90
N GLY A 43 5.79 14.11 -11.99
CA GLY A 43 6.48 12.87 -12.40
C GLY A 43 5.60 11.91 -13.21
N ASP A 44 6.22 11.02 -13.99
CA ASP A 44 5.56 10.11 -14.95
C ASP A 44 4.38 9.32 -14.39
N PHE A 45 4.49 8.87 -13.13
CA PHE A 45 3.42 8.14 -12.47
C PHE A 45 2.16 8.99 -12.31
N ALA A 46 2.32 10.28 -11.96
CA ALA A 46 1.22 11.22 -11.82
C ALA A 46 0.61 11.55 -13.18
N ARG A 47 1.44 11.85 -14.19
CA ARG A 47 0.99 12.10 -15.58
C ARG A 47 0.14 10.95 -16.11
N ARG A 48 0.63 9.70 -16.00
CA ARG A 48 -0.11 8.51 -16.43
C ARG A 48 -1.45 8.37 -15.72
N LYS A 49 -1.52 8.67 -14.41
CA LYS A 49 -2.74 8.50 -13.61
C LYS A 49 -3.79 9.54 -13.96
N ILE A 50 -3.38 10.79 -14.19
CA ILE A 50 -4.24 11.88 -14.65
C ILE A 50 -4.79 11.55 -16.03
N ARG A 51 -3.92 11.13 -16.96
CA ARG A 51 -4.31 10.67 -18.30
C ARG A 51 -5.32 9.51 -18.25
N GLU A 52 -5.05 8.49 -17.44
CA GLU A 52 -5.97 7.35 -17.27
C GLU A 52 -7.33 7.78 -16.69
N ALA A 53 -7.35 8.72 -15.74
CA ALA A 53 -8.60 9.21 -15.16
C ALA A 53 -9.45 9.96 -16.20
N TYR A 54 -8.84 10.79 -17.03
CA TYR A 54 -9.54 11.48 -18.12
C TYR A 54 -10.02 10.51 -19.21
N GLY A 55 -9.18 9.53 -19.60
CA GLY A 55 -9.59 8.50 -20.54
C GLY A 55 -10.77 7.64 -20.04
N VAL A 56 -10.87 7.36 -18.74
CA VAL A 56 -12.04 6.72 -18.12
C VAL A 56 -13.29 7.59 -18.21
N TRP A 57 -13.13 8.91 -18.03
CA TRP A 57 -14.22 9.88 -18.18
C TRP A 57 -14.73 9.95 -19.63
N LEU A 58 -13.83 10.12 -20.60
CA LEU A 58 -14.19 10.11 -22.02
C LEU A 58 -14.82 8.79 -22.46
N HIS A 59 -14.34 7.65 -21.92
CA HIS A 59 -14.93 6.35 -22.20
C HIS A 59 -16.36 6.24 -21.72
N TYR A 60 -16.63 6.79 -20.52
CA TYR A 60 -17.99 6.86 -20.00
C TYR A 60 -18.89 7.70 -20.91
N LEU A 61 -18.46 8.89 -21.33
CA LEU A 61 -19.23 9.76 -22.21
C LEU A 61 -19.49 9.10 -23.57
N ARG A 62 -18.45 8.50 -24.18
CA ARG A 62 -18.56 7.81 -25.48
C ARG A 62 -19.57 6.67 -25.43
N ARG A 63 -19.53 5.85 -24.36
CA ARG A 63 -20.49 4.75 -24.17
C ARG A 63 -21.93 5.23 -24.01
N ARG A 64 -22.14 6.46 -23.55
CA ARG A 64 -23.46 7.07 -23.38
C ARG A 64 -23.93 7.85 -24.61
N GLY A 65 -23.10 7.98 -25.64
CA GLY A 65 -23.37 8.86 -26.78
C GLY A 65 -23.32 10.35 -26.40
N GLU A 66 -22.71 10.69 -25.26
CA GLU A 66 -22.66 12.04 -24.69
C GLU A 66 -21.29 12.71 -24.91
N LEU A 67 -20.38 12.06 -25.65
CA LEU A 67 -19.08 12.63 -25.99
C LEU A 67 -19.23 13.55 -27.21
N ASP A 68 -19.37 14.84 -26.93
CA ASP A 68 -19.30 15.90 -27.95
C ASP A 68 -17.82 16.31 -28.14
N PRO A 69 -17.21 16.04 -29.30
CA PRO A 69 -15.81 16.38 -29.54
C PRO A 69 -15.57 17.89 -29.70
N LEU A 70 -16.61 18.68 -29.99
CA LEU A 70 -16.50 20.14 -30.21
C LEU A 70 -16.72 20.96 -28.93
N ALA A 71 -17.37 20.39 -27.91
CA ALA A 71 -17.50 21.03 -26.61
C ALA A 71 -16.14 21.10 -25.91
N SER A 72 -15.88 22.17 -25.14
CA SER A 72 -14.64 22.28 -24.35
C SER A 72 -14.50 21.13 -23.35
N PRO A 73 -13.27 20.74 -22.98
CA PRO A 73 -13.05 19.66 -22.01
C PRO A 73 -13.83 19.81 -20.71
N ALA A 74 -13.83 21.01 -20.12
CA ALA A 74 -14.54 21.26 -18.87
C ALA A 74 -16.06 21.35 -19.04
N ALA A 75 -16.54 21.86 -20.18
CA ALA A 75 -17.98 21.92 -20.48
C ALA A 75 -18.64 20.54 -20.50
N ARG A 76 -17.87 19.49 -20.81
CA ARG A 76 -18.37 18.10 -20.76
C ARG A 76 -18.68 17.66 -19.32
N ALA A 77 -17.99 18.19 -18.30
CA ALA A 77 -18.03 17.75 -16.91
C ALA A 77 -19.16 18.39 -16.06
N THR A 78 -20.39 18.44 -16.58
CA THR A 78 -21.52 19.02 -15.83
C THR A 78 -21.86 18.26 -14.54
N ARG A 79 -22.49 18.92 -13.57
CA ARG A 79 -22.92 18.30 -12.29
C ARG A 79 -23.74 17.03 -12.52
N ALA A 80 -24.73 17.09 -13.43
CA ALA A 80 -25.59 15.95 -13.75
C ALA A 80 -24.80 14.75 -14.32
N ARG A 81 -23.84 15.01 -15.22
CA ARG A 81 -23.00 13.95 -15.80
C ARG A 81 -22.04 13.36 -14.77
N LEU A 82 -21.49 14.18 -13.87
CA LEU A 82 -20.64 13.71 -12.78
C LEU A 82 -21.41 12.85 -11.77
N ASP A 83 -22.65 13.21 -11.44
CA ASP A 83 -23.52 12.41 -10.56
C ASP A 83 -23.86 11.05 -11.21
N SER A 84 -24.23 11.06 -12.49
CA SER A 84 -24.46 9.84 -13.26
C SER A 84 -23.18 8.98 -13.37
N TRP A 85 -22.02 9.61 -13.55
CA TRP A 85 -20.74 8.90 -13.56
C TRP A 85 -20.43 8.29 -12.19
N ILE A 86 -20.67 8.98 -11.07
CA ILE A 86 -20.50 8.42 -9.72
C ILE A 86 -21.39 7.18 -9.55
N ALA A 87 -22.64 7.24 -10.01
CA ALA A 87 -23.56 6.11 -9.98
C ALA A 87 -23.04 4.93 -10.82
N ASP A 88 -22.58 5.18 -12.05
CA ASP A 88 -21.94 4.16 -12.91
C ASP A 88 -20.73 3.52 -12.23
N GLN A 89 -19.85 4.32 -11.62
CA GLN A 89 -18.68 3.80 -10.94
C GLN A 89 -19.06 2.93 -9.73
N ARG A 90 -20.10 3.30 -8.99
CA ARG A 90 -20.66 2.48 -7.90
C ARG A 90 -21.25 1.18 -8.42
N GLY A 91 -22.00 1.22 -9.53
CA GLY A 91 -22.54 0.04 -10.21
C GLY A 91 -21.45 -0.95 -10.64
N ARG A 92 -20.26 -0.45 -11.00
CA ARG A 92 -19.07 -1.27 -11.28
C ARG A 92 -18.34 -1.78 -10.02
N GLY A 93 -18.88 -1.57 -8.82
CA GLY A 93 -18.29 -1.98 -7.55
C GLY A 93 -17.12 -1.10 -7.06
N ASN A 94 -16.90 0.08 -7.65
CA ASN A 94 -15.84 0.97 -7.18
C ASN A 94 -16.22 1.61 -5.84
N ARG A 95 -15.27 1.62 -4.90
CA ARG A 95 -15.45 2.25 -3.59
C ARG A 95 -15.34 3.76 -3.69
N GLY A 96 -15.93 4.48 -2.73
CA GLY A 96 -15.85 5.94 -2.62
C GLY A 96 -14.42 6.49 -2.66
N THR A 97 -13.44 5.77 -2.11
CA THR A 97 -12.01 6.16 -2.20
C THR A 97 -11.47 6.14 -3.63
N THR A 98 -11.88 5.16 -4.44
CA THR A 98 -11.47 5.03 -5.85
C THR A 98 -12.14 6.11 -6.69
N ILE A 99 -13.45 6.31 -6.48
CA ILE A 99 -14.26 7.32 -7.16
C ILE A 99 -13.68 8.72 -6.89
N HIS A 100 -13.44 9.05 -5.61
CA HIS A 100 -12.80 10.30 -5.23
C HIS A 100 -11.42 10.48 -5.89
N GLY A 101 -10.59 9.43 -5.89
CA GLY A 101 -9.27 9.47 -6.51
C GLY A 101 -9.32 9.78 -7.99
N ARG A 102 -10.26 9.16 -8.72
CA ARG A 102 -10.49 9.40 -10.15
C ARG A 102 -11.02 10.80 -10.41
N LEU A 103 -11.98 11.30 -9.62
CA LEU A 103 -12.52 12.67 -9.79
C LEU A 103 -11.49 13.74 -9.49
N ARG A 104 -10.61 13.53 -8.52
CA ARG A 104 -9.48 14.43 -8.28
C ARG A 104 -8.51 14.44 -9.46
N ASP A 105 -8.21 13.27 -10.00
CA ASP A 105 -7.28 13.18 -11.14
C ASP A 105 -7.94 13.70 -12.44
N LEU A 106 -9.28 13.58 -12.58
CA LEU A 106 -10.08 14.24 -13.63
C LEU A 106 -10.02 15.78 -13.50
N GLN A 107 -10.29 16.33 -12.31
CA GLN A 107 -10.18 17.76 -12.05
C GLN A 107 -8.79 18.29 -12.43
N ARG A 108 -7.73 17.57 -12.04
CA ARG A 108 -6.35 17.92 -12.41
C ARG A 108 -6.15 17.90 -13.92
N CYS A 109 -6.70 16.91 -14.63
CA CYS A 109 -6.60 16.88 -16.07
C CYS A 109 -7.29 18.09 -16.70
N LEU A 110 -8.51 18.41 -16.27
CA LEU A 110 -9.26 19.54 -16.80
C LEU A 110 -8.57 20.88 -16.51
N ALA A 111 -8.01 21.06 -15.31
CA ALA A 111 -7.22 22.25 -15.00
C ALA A 111 -5.95 22.40 -15.86
N LEU A 112 -5.45 21.31 -16.44
CA LEU A 112 -4.28 21.34 -17.35
C LEU A 112 -4.67 21.64 -18.80
N ILE A 113 -5.81 21.10 -19.27
CA ILE A 113 -6.20 21.17 -20.69
C ILE A 113 -7.26 22.24 -20.99
N ASP A 114 -7.86 22.81 -19.94
CA ASP A 114 -8.86 23.88 -20.00
C ASP A 114 -8.68 24.81 -18.78
N PRO A 115 -7.54 25.54 -18.69
CA PRO A 115 -7.13 26.26 -17.48
C PRO A 115 -8.05 27.43 -17.11
N ALA A 116 -8.79 27.98 -18.08
CA ALA A 116 -9.75 29.06 -17.85
C ALA A 116 -11.04 28.58 -17.14
N ALA A 117 -11.29 27.27 -17.09
CA ALA A 117 -12.52 26.72 -16.53
C ALA A 117 -12.47 26.54 -15.00
N ASP A 118 -13.53 26.93 -14.30
CA ASP A 118 -13.71 26.55 -12.89
C ASP A 118 -14.06 25.08 -12.76
N VAL A 119 -13.06 24.28 -12.38
CA VAL A 119 -13.22 22.85 -12.09
C VAL A 119 -13.19 22.53 -10.60
N GLY A 120 -13.15 23.55 -9.73
CA GLY A 120 -13.12 23.42 -8.28
C GLY A 120 -14.33 22.63 -7.73
N PHE A 121 -15.49 22.84 -8.35
CA PHE A 121 -16.75 22.20 -7.96
C PHE A 121 -16.74 20.66 -8.03
N ILE A 122 -15.82 20.05 -8.79
CA ILE A 122 -15.71 18.59 -8.92
C ILE A 122 -15.38 17.94 -7.57
N LEU A 123 -14.49 18.57 -6.78
CA LEU A 123 -14.11 18.08 -5.46
C LEU A 123 -14.87 18.76 -4.32
N GLN A 124 -15.52 19.88 -4.60
CA GLN A 124 -16.33 20.63 -3.65
C GLN A 124 -17.75 20.91 -4.19
N PRO A 125 -18.55 19.88 -4.51
CA PRO A 125 -19.91 20.10 -5.01
C PRO A 125 -20.75 20.85 -3.96
N GLY A 126 -21.19 22.07 -4.31
CA GLY A 126 -21.92 22.97 -3.41
C GLY A 126 -21.12 23.35 -2.16
N GLY A 127 -19.80 23.55 -2.29
CA GLY A 127 -18.90 23.91 -1.20
C GLY A 127 -18.58 22.77 -0.22
N ARG A 128 -19.09 21.56 -0.47
CA ARG A 128 -18.91 20.40 0.42
C ARG A 128 -17.86 19.45 -0.12
N SER A 129 -16.94 19.02 0.74
CA SER A 129 -15.92 18.02 0.37
C SER A 129 -16.54 16.73 -0.19
N LEU A 130 -16.24 16.42 -1.45
CA LEU A 130 -16.67 15.19 -2.10
C LEU A 130 -16.23 13.94 -1.31
N ARG A 131 -15.05 13.99 -0.67
CA ARG A 131 -14.56 12.91 0.19
C ARG A 131 -15.53 12.59 1.32
N ARG A 132 -16.14 13.62 1.93
CA ARG A 132 -17.14 13.46 3.00
C ARG A 132 -18.44 12.86 2.44
N LEU A 133 -18.89 13.35 1.28
CA LEU A 133 -20.11 12.85 0.62
C LEU A 133 -20.00 11.37 0.20
N LEU A 134 -18.81 10.94 -0.23
CA LEU A 134 -18.57 9.56 -0.66
C LEU A 134 -18.38 8.57 0.51
N LYS A 135 -18.39 9.02 1.77
CA LYS A 135 -18.30 8.23 3.01
C LYS A 135 -17.40 6.99 2.86
N PRO A 136 -16.08 7.14 2.66
CA PRO A 136 -15.19 6.01 2.43
C PRO A 136 -15.27 5.04 3.62
N LYS A 137 -15.84 3.84 3.39
CA LYS A 137 -15.90 2.81 4.42
C LYS A 137 -14.47 2.40 4.80
N PRO A 138 -14.05 2.58 6.07
CA PRO A 138 -12.74 2.13 6.50
C PRO A 138 -12.67 0.61 6.32
N ARG A 139 -11.56 0.12 5.74
CA ARG A 139 -11.31 -1.32 5.69
C ARG A 139 -10.71 -1.70 7.03
N TRP A 140 -11.43 -2.52 7.80
CA TRP A 140 -10.84 -3.19 8.94
C TRP A 140 -9.69 -4.07 8.41
N CYS A 141 -8.53 -3.86 8.97
CA CYS A 141 -7.31 -4.56 8.61
C CYS A 141 -6.74 -5.04 9.92
N GLU A 142 -6.77 -6.34 10.14
CA GLU A 142 -6.07 -6.94 11.26
C GLU A 142 -4.58 -6.63 11.08
N VAL A 143 -4.01 -5.93 12.06
CA VAL A 143 -2.59 -5.60 12.10
C VAL A 143 -1.93 -6.54 13.09
N ARG A 144 -0.75 -7.02 12.73
CA ARG A 144 0.09 -7.86 13.60
C ARG A 144 1.16 -7.00 14.24
N ASP A 145 1.75 -7.51 15.31
CA ASP A 145 2.94 -6.92 15.90
C ASP A 145 4.11 -7.06 14.91
N SER A 146 4.85 -5.98 14.63
CA SER A 146 5.98 -6.05 13.71
C SER A 146 7.09 -7.00 14.18
N ARG A 147 7.21 -7.23 15.49
CA ARG A 147 8.16 -8.20 16.07
C ARG A 147 7.78 -9.64 15.69
N GLU A 148 6.48 -9.95 15.63
CA GLU A 148 6.01 -11.25 15.12
C GLU A 148 6.39 -11.43 13.65
N LEU A 149 6.26 -10.37 12.84
CA LEU A 149 6.63 -10.41 11.42
C LEU A 149 8.15 -10.62 11.23
N LEU A 150 8.97 -9.96 12.06
CA LEU A 150 10.41 -10.13 12.05
C LEU A 150 10.80 -11.56 12.46
N ALA A 151 10.24 -12.08 13.55
CA ALA A 151 10.49 -13.45 14.01
C ALA A 151 10.17 -14.49 12.93
N ARG A 152 9.03 -14.35 12.23
CA ARG A 152 8.65 -15.23 11.10
C ARG A 152 9.64 -15.15 9.93
N ALA A 153 10.21 -13.96 9.67
CA ALA A 153 11.25 -13.80 8.66
C ALA A 153 12.54 -14.52 9.08
N LEU A 154 12.92 -14.44 10.36
CA LEU A 154 14.08 -15.16 10.90
C LEU A 154 13.89 -16.68 10.92
N ASP A 155 12.68 -17.18 11.21
CA ASP A 155 12.33 -18.59 11.03
C ASP A 155 12.50 -19.05 9.58
N LEU A 156 12.03 -18.23 8.64
CA LEU A 156 12.18 -18.51 7.21
C LEU A 156 13.65 -18.51 6.77
N PHE A 157 14.46 -17.62 7.34
CA PHE A 157 15.90 -17.59 7.12
C PHE A 157 16.56 -18.88 7.59
N ARG A 158 16.31 -19.30 8.85
CA ARG A 158 16.83 -20.57 9.40
C ARG A 158 16.46 -21.77 8.51
N ALA A 159 15.19 -21.88 8.14
CA ALA A 159 14.74 -22.93 7.24
C ALA A 159 15.44 -22.89 5.87
N GLY A 160 15.72 -21.69 5.35
CA GLY A 160 16.48 -21.51 4.11
C GLY A 160 17.95 -21.95 4.24
N CYS A 161 18.61 -21.66 5.37
CA CYS A 161 19.98 -22.08 5.65
C CYS A 161 20.11 -23.62 5.73
N GLU A 162 19.08 -24.30 6.23
CA GLU A 162 18.97 -25.76 6.23
C GLU A 162 18.62 -26.35 4.85
N GLY A 163 18.59 -25.53 3.80
CA GLY A 163 18.31 -25.96 2.43
C GLY A 163 16.83 -26.28 2.16
N ARG A 164 15.91 -26.01 3.11
CA ARG A 164 14.50 -26.36 2.96
C ARG A 164 13.79 -25.46 1.96
N GLY A 165 13.04 -26.08 1.05
CA GLY A 165 12.19 -25.41 0.07
C GLY A 165 12.85 -25.21 -1.29
N TYR A 166 12.20 -24.39 -2.14
CA TYR A 166 12.59 -24.22 -3.53
C TYR A 166 14.02 -23.70 -3.71
N ALA A 167 14.71 -24.21 -4.74
CA ALA A 167 16.11 -23.90 -5.05
C ALA A 167 17.07 -24.13 -3.86
N ARG A 168 16.90 -25.24 -3.13
CA ARG A 168 17.71 -25.62 -1.95
C ARG A 168 17.77 -24.48 -0.92
N GLY A 169 16.62 -23.90 -0.58
CA GLY A 169 16.52 -22.84 0.44
C GLY A 169 16.94 -21.43 0.02
N ARG A 170 17.61 -21.24 -1.13
CA ARG A 170 18.07 -19.92 -1.62
C ARG A 170 16.94 -18.89 -1.71
N VAL A 171 15.78 -19.30 -2.21
CA VAL A 171 14.60 -18.40 -2.29
C VAL A 171 14.04 -18.08 -0.92
N ALA A 172 14.14 -18.98 0.06
CA ALA A 172 13.72 -18.69 1.43
C ALA A 172 14.63 -17.64 2.08
N VAL A 173 15.95 -17.74 1.91
CA VAL A 173 16.91 -16.73 2.41
C VAL A 173 16.63 -15.35 1.80
N ARG A 174 16.49 -15.24 0.48
CA ARG A 174 16.14 -13.96 -0.17
C ARG A 174 14.81 -13.40 0.33
N ASP A 175 13.79 -14.25 0.38
CA ASP A 175 12.46 -13.81 0.82
C ASP A 175 12.49 -13.38 2.31
N ALA A 176 13.29 -14.03 3.16
CA ALA A 176 13.50 -13.66 4.55
C ALA A 176 14.15 -12.28 4.69
N ALA A 177 15.21 -12.01 3.91
CA ALA A 177 15.84 -10.68 3.87
C ALA A 177 14.82 -9.59 3.49
N LEU A 178 13.99 -9.84 2.46
CA LEU A 178 12.93 -8.91 2.04
C LEU A 178 11.87 -8.67 3.13
N LEU A 179 11.34 -9.74 3.72
CA LEU A 179 10.25 -9.66 4.70
C LEU A 179 10.74 -9.05 6.02
N GLY A 180 11.96 -9.39 6.44
CA GLY A 180 12.63 -8.82 7.59
C GLY A 180 12.86 -7.31 7.43
N LEU A 181 13.37 -6.88 6.27
CA LEU A 181 13.53 -5.46 5.95
C LEU A 181 12.18 -4.72 6.01
N LEU A 182 11.12 -5.28 5.45
CA LEU A 182 9.78 -4.70 5.51
C LEU A 182 9.20 -4.66 6.93
N ALA A 183 9.50 -5.66 7.76
CA ALA A 183 9.02 -5.74 9.14
C ALA A 183 9.72 -4.73 10.06
N ALA A 184 11.05 -4.61 9.95
CA ALA A 184 11.87 -3.76 10.81
C ALA A 184 11.78 -2.28 10.41
N HIS A 185 11.83 -2.00 9.10
CA HIS A 185 12.02 -0.63 8.60
C HIS A 185 10.84 -0.12 7.77
N GLY A 186 9.96 -1.01 7.32
CA GLY A 186 8.81 -0.65 6.49
C GLY A 186 9.10 0.21 5.25
N PRO A 187 10.21 0.04 4.49
CA PRO A 187 10.43 0.83 3.29
C PRO A 187 9.31 0.63 2.25
N ARG A 188 9.16 1.59 1.33
CA ARG A 188 8.19 1.45 0.24
C ARG A 188 8.69 0.39 -0.74
N ILE A 189 7.80 -0.49 -1.20
CA ILE A 189 8.21 -1.60 -2.08
C ILE A 189 8.89 -1.16 -3.38
N ARG A 190 8.60 0.04 -3.87
CA ARG A 190 9.29 0.61 -5.04
C ARG A 190 10.73 0.97 -4.73
N SER A 191 10.97 1.61 -3.59
CA SER A 191 12.32 1.90 -3.09
C SER A 191 13.09 0.61 -2.87
N VAL A 192 12.45 -0.40 -2.26
CA VAL A 192 13.06 -1.72 -2.08
C VAL A 192 13.43 -2.35 -3.42
N SER A 193 12.53 -2.38 -4.41
CA SER A 193 12.84 -2.97 -5.71
C SER A 193 13.93 -2.25 -6.49
N ALA A 194 14.17 -0.97 -6.19
CA ALA A 194 15.21 -0.16 -6.84
C ALA A 194 16.57 -0.27 -6.14
N MET A 195 16.66 -0.99 -5.01
CA MET A 195 17.90 -1.06 -4.24
C MET A 195 19.06 -1.67 -5.04
N GLU A 196 20.19 -0.98 -5.03
CA GLU A 196 21.48 -1.44 -5.56
C GLU A 196 22.53 -1.58 -4.45
N ILE A 197 23.41 -2.57 -4.62
CA ILE A 197 24.55 -2.81 -3.72
C ILE A 197 25.58 -1.70 -3.92
N GLY A 198 26.09 -1.13 -2.83
CA GLY A 198 27.04 -0.01 -2.86
C GLY A 198 26.38 1.36 -2.87
N GLU A 199 25.11 1.44 -3.28
CA GLU A 199 24.33 2.68 -3.31
C GLU A 199 23.29 2.70 -2.18
N ASN A 200 22.31 1.80 -2.24
CA ASN A 200 21.21 1.77 -1.27
C ASN A 200 21.49 0.89 -0.06
N ILE A 201 22.46 -0.02 -0.17
CA ILE A 201 22.94 -0.85 0.93
C ILE A 201 24.46 -0.89 0.92
N VAL A 202 25.05 -0.35 1.98
CA VAL A 202 26.51 -0.20 2.12
C VAL A 202 26.96 -0.95 3.37
N ARG A 203 28.01 -1.76 3.24
CA ARG A 203 28.61 -2.46 4.39
C ARG A 203 29.35 -1.46 5.27
N THR A 204 29.17 -1.56 6.57
CA THR A 204 29.90 -0.81 7.60
C THR A 204 30.50 -1.77 8.63
N GLU A 205 31.33 -1.27 9.54
CA GLU A 205 31.87 -2.07 10.65
C GLU A 205 30.76 -2.64 11.55
N ALA A 206 29.67 -1.88 11.74
CA ALA A 206 28.53 -2.26 12.58
C ALA A 206 27.45 -3.08 11.84
N GLY A 207 27.63 -3.39 10.55
CA GLY A 207 26.66 -4.13 9.74
C GLY A 207 26.40 -3.47 8.40
N TYR A 208 25.17 -2.98 8.19
CA TYR A 208 24.79 -2.31 6.95
C TYR A 208 24.10 -0.99 7.21
N ARG A 209 24.39 0.00 6.36
CA ARG A 209 23.61 1.24 6.27
C ARG A 209 22.71 1.21 5.04
N LEU A 210 21.47 1.64 5.22
CA LEU A 210 20.47 1.71 4.17
C LEU A 210 20.27 3.17 3.74
N HIS A 211 20.31 3.42 2.43
CA HIS A 211 20.13 4.74 1.84
C HIS A 211 18.98 4.72 0.82
N PHE A 212 18.03 5.62 0.96
CA PHE A 212 16.96 5.83 -0.01
C PHE A 212 16.92 7.30 -0.42
N GLY A 213 17.28 7.58 -1.67
CA GLY A 213 17.40 8.92 -2.21
C GLY A 213 16.07 9.52 -2.68
N GLU A 214 16.13 10.75 -3.20
CA GLU A 214 14.98 11.50 -3.70
C GLU A 214 14.25 10.79 -4.86
N LYS A 215 15.00 10.07 -5.71
CA LYS A 215 14.45 9.27 -6.82
C LYS A 215 13.65 8.06 -6.33
N ASP A 216 13.89 7.60 -5.10
CA ASP A 216 13.33 6.38 -4.54
C ASP A 216 12.12 6.62 -3.64
N THR A 217 11.90 7.84 -3.15
CA THR A 217 10.81 8.16 -2.22
C THR A 217 9.76 9.10 -2.86
N LYS A 218 8.48 8.73 -2.74
CA LYS A 218 7.35 9.56 -3.23
C LYS A 218 7.33 10.97 -2.61
N THR A 219 7.97 11.14 -1.47
CA THR A 219 8.01 12.38 -0.68
C THR A 219 9.28 13.19 -0.93
N LYS A 220 10.23 12.70 -1.75
CA LYS A 220 11.57 13.32 -1.97
C LYS A 220 12.35 13.57 -0.67
N VAL A 221 12.11 12.75 0.36
CA VAL A 221 12.85 12.84 1.63
C VAL A 221 13.96 11.79 1.58
N PHE A 222 15.21 12.23 1.73
CA PHE A 222 16.36 11.34 1.91
C PHE A 222 16.21 10.60 3.24
N MET A 223 16.36 9.28 3.19
CA MET A 223 16.26 8.44 4.38
C MET A 223 17.51 7.59 4.47
N SER A 224 18.26 7.77 5.56
CA SER A 224 19.43 6.97 5.89
C SER A 224 19.30 6.44 7.30
N TYR A 225 19.42 5.13 7.48
CA TYR A 225 19.37 4.48 8.78
C TYR A 225 20.17 3.18 8.77
N ASP A 226 20.63 2.79 9.96
CA ASP A 226 21.35 1.54 10.13
C ASP A 226 20.38 0.34 10.10
N MET A 227 20.87 -0.78 9.56
CA MET A 227 20.11 -2.02 9.49
C MET A 227 19.84 -2.56 10.89
N HIS A 228 18.67 -3.21 11.07
CA HIS A 228 18.35 -3.85 12.33
C HIS A 228 19.36 -4.98 12.60
N PRO A 229 19.98 -5.08 13.78
CA PRO A 229 21.07 -6.03 14.03
C PRO A 229 20.72 -7.48 13.69
N GLU A 230 19.51 -7.93 14.02
CA GLU A 230 19.04 -9.29 13.69
C GLU A 230 18.96 -9.59 12.18
N LEU A 231 18.95 -8.57 11.32
CA LEU A 231 18.94 -8.73 9.87
C LEU A 231 20.34 -8.78 9.26
N VAL A 232 21.39 -8.36 9.99
CA VAL A 232 22.76 -8.35 9.46
C VAL A 232 23.19 -9.77 9.02
N PRO A 233 23.03 -10.84 9.83
CA PRO A 233 23.38 -12.19 9.40
C PRO A 233 22.54 -12.69 8.21
N VAL A 234 21.29 -12.24 8.10
CA VAL A 234 20.39 -12.59 6.99
C VAL A 234 20.89 -11.97 5.69
N PHE A 235 21.28 -10.70 5.74
CA PHE A 235 21.83 -9.98 4.59
C PHE A 235 23.25 -10.45 4.23
N ASP A 236 24.08 -10.81 5.21
CA ASP A 236 25.39 -11.44 4.96
C ASP A 236 25.24 -12.69 4.12
N ARG A 237 24.42 -13.64 4.62
CA ARG A 237 24.15 -14.90 3.91
C ARG A 237 23.49 -14.66 2.55
N TYR A 238 22.59 -13.69 2.45
CA TYR A 238 21.93 -13.38 1.19
C TYR A 238 22.89 -12.78 0.17
N LEU A 239 23.64 -11.74 0.53
CA LEU A 239 24.47 -10.96 -0.40
C LEU A 239 25.78 -11.67 -0.74
N SER A 240 26.38 -12.38 0.21
CA SER A 240 27.69 -13.03 0.02
C SER A 240 27.58 -14.42 -0.59
N ASP A 241 26.53 -15.19 -0.26
CA ASP A 241 26.44 -16.60 -0.67
C ASP A 241 25.29 -16.87 -1.65
N VAL A 242 24.07 -16.46 -1.28
CA VAL A 242 22.88 -16.85 -2.03
C VAL A 242 22.75 -16.05 -3.32
N ARG A 243 22.86 -14.72 -3.26
CA ARG A 243 22.71 -13.84 -4.42
C ARG A 243 23.75 -14.14 -5.50
N PRO A 244 25.06 -14.30 -5.20
CA PRO A 244 26.06 -14.63 -6.22
C PRO A 244 25.86 -16.00 -6.88
N SER A 245 25.20 -16.94 -6.18
CA SER A 245 24.85 -18.25 -6.75
C SER A 245 23.66 -18.21 -7.72
N LEU A 246 22.95 -17.09 -7.84
CA LEU A 246 21.84 -16.94 -8.79
C LEU A 246 22.40 -16.57 -10.17
N PRO A 247 21.86 -17.15 -11.26
CA PRO A 247 22.29 -16.79 -12.61
C PRO A 247 22.25 -15.27 -12.83
N GLY A 248 23.16 -14.69 -13.62
CA GLY A 248 23.11 -13.27 -14.00
C GLY A 248 23.35 -12.24 -12.87
N SER A 249 23.56 -12.66 -11.62
CA SER A 249 23.77 -11.74 -10.49
C SER A 249 25.06 -10.93 -10.60
N ALA A 250 26.07 -11.46 -11.27
CA ALA A 250 27.37 -10.80 -11.47
C ALA A 250 27.27 -9.55 -12.37
N PHE A 251 26.26 -9.49 -13.25
CA PHE A 251 26.07 -8.41 -14.22
C PHE A 251 25.05 -7.36 -13.77
N SER A 252 24.67 -7.37 -12.49
CA SER A 252 23.66 -6.45 -11.96
C SER A 252 24.07 -5.98 -10.57
N ALA A 253 23.93 -4.68 -10.31
CA ALA A 253 24.06 -4.13 -8.95
C ALA A 253 22.79 -4.35 -8.11
N ALA A 254 21.67 -4.75 -8.72
CA ALA A 254 20.37 -4.85 -8.05
C ALA A 254 20.42 -5.85 -6.87
N VAL A 255 19.96 -5.42 -5.70
CA VAL A 255 19.93 -6.26 -4.49
C VAL A 255 19.04 -7.48 -4.70
N TRP A 256 17.90 -7.33 -5.38
CA TRP A 256 16.88 -8.37 -5.46
C TRP A 256 16.91 -9.11 -6.80
N ILE A 257 17.49 -10.30 -6.82
CA ILE A 257 17.61 -11.12 -8.03
C ILE A 257 16.65 -12.33 -7.99
N GLY A 258 16.00 -12.59 -9.11
CA GLY A 258 15.16 -13.77 -9.34
C GLY A 258 16.00 -15.00 -9.65
N THR A 259 15.42 -16.20 -9.52
CA THR A 259 16.12 -17.45 -9.89
C THR A 259 16.41 -17.59 -11.38
N ARG A 260 15.83 -16.71 -12.21
CA ARG A 260 16.10 -16.58 -13.65
C ARG A 260 17.13 -15.48 -13.96
N GLY A 261 17.77 -14.92 -12.94
CA GLY A 261 18.85 -13.95 -13.07
C GLY A 261 18.47 -12.54 -13.48
N ARG A 262 17.20 -12.17 -13.33
CA ARG A 262 16.73 -10.80 -13.57
C ARG A 262 16.44 -10.12 -12.25
N ALA A 263 16.68 -8.80 -12.21
CA ALA A 263 16.22 -7.94 -11.13
C ALA A 263 14.70 -8.10 -10.95
N LEU A 264 14.27 -8.20 -9.68
CA LEU A 264 12.87 -8.36 -9.33
C LEU A 264 12.17 -7.00 -9.28
N SER A 265 11.11 -6.85 -10.06
CA SER A 265 10.31 -5.63 -10.04
C SER A 265 9.54 -5.48 -8.73
N ALA A 266 9.05 -4.27 -8.44
CA ALA A 266 8.13 -4.02 -7.33
C ALA A 266 6.89 -4.95 -7.36
N LEU A 267 6.44 -5.34 -8.56
CA LEU A 267 5.32 -6.26 -8.74
C LEU A 267 5.70 -7.70 -8.34
N ASP A 268 6.91 -8.14 -8.69
CA ASP A 268 7.41 -9.47 -8.33
C ASP A 268 7.65 -9.59 -6.82
N LEU A 269 8.30 -8.60 -6.21
CA LEU A 269 8.47 -8.55 -4.76
C LEU A 269 7.12 -8.47 -4.05
N GLY A 270 6.17 -7.71 -4.59
CA GLY A 270 4.79 -7.68 -4.10
C GLY A 270 4.11 -9.05 -4.10
N LYS A 271 4.35 -9.89 -5.12
CA LYS A 271 3.85 -11.29 -5.17
C LYS A 271 4.54 -12.17 -4.13
N VAL A 272 5.85 -12.02 -3.94
CA VAL A 272 6.61 -12.74 -2.91
C VAL A 272 6.00 -12.47 -1.53
N VAL A 273 5.78 -11.19 -1.20
CA VAL A 273 5.21 -10.81 0.10
C VAL A 273 3.83 -11.42 0.29
N ARG A 274 2.94 -11.33 -0.71
CA ARG A 274 1.59 -11.91 -0.63
C ARG A 274 1.58 -13.43 -0.45
N ARG A 275 2.47 -14.13 -1.14
CA ARG A 275 2.61 -15.59 -1.00
C ARG A 275 3.03 -15.95 0.42
N ARG A 276 4.01 -15.22 0.98
CA ARG A 276 4.57 -15.51 2.30
C ARG A 276 3.59 -15.16 3.42
N THR A 277 2.90 -14.04 3.33
CA THR A 277 1.83 -13.69 4.28
C THR A 277 0.65 -14.66 4.23
N LYS A 278 0.29 -15.16 3.05
CA LYS A 278 -0.71 -16.23 2.93
C LYS A 278 -0.28 -17.51 3.63
N ALA A 279 0.99 -17.89 3.49
CA ALA A 279 1.52 -19.07 4.16
C ALA A 279 1.57 -18.91 5.69
N TRP A 280 1.92 -17.71 6.19
CA TRP A 280 2.04 -17.46 7.63
C TRP A 280 0.70 -17.23 8.33
N PHE A 281 -0.26 -16.59 7.66
CA PHE A 281 -1.48 -16.07 8.29
C PHE A 281 -2.77 -16.48 7.58
N GLY A 282 -2.70 -17.31 6.54
CA GLY A 282 -3.85 -17.72 5.73
C GLY A 282 -4.43 -16.62 4.82
N ARG A 283 -3.85 -15.42 4.80
CA ARG A 283 -4.38 -14.25 4.06
C ARG A 283 -3.28 -13.53 3.27
N GLU A 284 -3.61 -13.12 2.04
CA GLU A 284 -2.68 -12.41 1.16
C GLU A 284 -2.57 -10.92 1.52
N GLU A 285 -1.62 -10.60 2.39
CA GLU A 285 -1.26 -9.23 2.73
C GLU A 285 -0.06 -8.75 1.90
N GLY A 286 -0.12 -7.50 1.44
CA GLY A 286 0.91 -6.89 0.59
C GLY A 286 1.95 -6.07 1.38
N PRO A 287 2.99 -5.53 0.72
CA PRO A 287 4.06 -4.77 1.40
C PRO A 287 3.56 -3.59 2.25
N HIS A 288 2.50 -2.92 1.83
CA HIS A 288 1.92 -1.80 2.60
C HIS A 288 1.32 -2.24 3.95
N TRP A 289 0.98 -3.52 4.11
CA TRP A 289 0.50 -4.06 5.38
C TRP A 289 1.60 -4.11 6.44
N PHE A 290 2.84 -4.43 6.07
CA PHE A 290 4.00 -4.37 6.98
C PHE A 290 4.21 -2.96 7.55
N ARG A 291 4.11 -1.93 6.70
CA ARG A 291 4.14 -0.52 7.13
C ARG A 291 3.05 -0.17 8.13
N LYS A 292 1.85 -0.73 7.96
CA LYS A 292 0.75 -0.53 8.92
C LYS A 292 1.06 -1.22 10.25
N CYS A 293 1.56 -2.44 10.21
CA CYS A 293 1.95 -3.21 11.39
C CYS A 293 3.05 -2.52 12.18
N LEU A 294 4.13 -2.08 11.52
CA LEU A 294 5.24 -1.35 12.15
C LEU A 294 4.74 -0.08 12.84
N ARG A 295 3.96 0.75 12.13
CA ARG A 295 3.42 1.98 12.72
C ARG A 295 2.48 1.70 13.89
N THR A 296 1.57 0.72 13.76
CA THR A 296 0.67 0.38 14.87
C THR A 296 1.46 -0.14 16.08
N THR A 297 2.49 -0.96 15.86
CA THR A 297 3.37 -1.46 16.93
C THR A 297 4.07 -0.29 17.63
N ALA A 298 4.68 0.63 16.88
CA ALA A 298 5.30 1.83 17.44
C ALA A 298 4.29 2.68 18.25
N SER A 299 3.10 2.90 17.68
CA SER A 299 1.99 3.59 18.35
C SER A 299 1.45 2.90 19.60
N MET A 300 1.67 1.59 19.75
CA MET A 300 1.29 0.85 20.96
C MET A 300 2.33 1.01 22.07
N ILE A 301 3.59 1.26 21.72
CA ILE A 301 4.68 1.37 22.70
C ILE A 301 4.71 2.78 23.30
N SER A 302 4.87 3.83 22.48
CA SER A 302 4.88 5.21 22.99
C SER A 302 4.56 6.26 21.89
N PRO A 303 4.14 7.49 22.27
CA PRO A 303 4.00 8.60 21.33
C PRO A 303 5.29 8.95 20.58
N GLU A 304 6.43 8.93 21.28
CA GLU A 304 7.75 9.28 20.75
C GLU A 304 8.13 8.30 19.64
N LEU A 305 8.00 7.00 19.90
CA LEU A 305 8.25 5.96 18.90
C LEU A 305 7.26 6.03 17.73
N ALA A 306 6.03 6.50 17.95
CA ALA A 306 5.07 6.73 16.86
C ALA A 306 5.50 7.88 15.93
N LEU A 307 6.10 8.94 16.49
CA LEU A 307 6.68 10.05 15.75
C LEU A 307 7.95 9.63 15.03
N ASP A 308 8.86 8.90 15.70
CA ASP A 308 10.09 8.36 15.11
C ASP A 308 9.78 7.41 13.95
N ALA A 309 8.84 6.47 14.15
CA ALA A 309 8.36 5.62 13.07
C ALA A 309 7.67 6.43 11.96
N GLY A 310 7.03 7.54 12.30
CA GLY A 310 6.47 8.49 11.33
C GLY A 310 7.54 9.10 10.44
N ALA A 311 8.57 9.67 11.05
CA ALA A 311 9.72 10.28 10.38
C ALA A 311 10.49 9.25 9.56
N ALA A 312 10.81 8.09 10.15
CA ALA A 312 11.45 6.94 9.50
C ALA A 312 10.56 6.26 8.43
N LEU A 313 9.31 6.68 8.26
CA LEU A 313 8.45 6.24 7.17
C LEU A 313 8.14 7.37 6.17
N GLY A 314 8.64 8.59 6.41
CA GLY A 314 8.34 9.79 5.62
C GLY A 314 6.85 10.13 5.64
N HIS A 315 6.23 10.11 6.82
CA HIS A 315 4.88 10.58 7.05
C HIS A 315 4.87 11.99 7.65
N ASP A 316 3.82 12.73 7.34
CA ASP A 316 3.52 14.00 8.02
C ASP A 316 3.26 13.76 9.53
N PRO A 317 3.77 14.60 10.44
CA PRO A 317 3.59 14.44 11.89
C PRO A 317 2.14 14.26 12.32
N GLN A 318 1.20 14.97 11.69
CA GLN A 318 -0.22 14.88 12.02
C GLN A 318 -0.80 13.49 11.72
N VAL A 319 -0.30 12.84 10.66
CA VAL A 319 -0.69 11.47 10.32
C VAL A 319 -0.23 10.50 11.42
N SER A 320 0.97 10.70 11.97
CA SER A 320 1.51 9.85 13.04
C SER A 320 0.70 9.99 14.34
N ILE A 321 0.37 11.23 14.73
CA ILE A 321 -0.47 11.54 15.90
C ILE A 321 -1.86 10.92 15.77
N ASP A 322 -2.52 11.10 14.61
CA ASP A 322 -3.83 10.50 14.30
C ASP A 322 -3.83 8.98 14.47
N HIS A 323 -2.72 8.33 14.15
CA HIS A 323 -2.56 6.88 14.26
C HIS A 323 -2.29 6.42 15.70
N TYR A 324 -1.49 7.17 16.46
CA TYR A 324 -1.29 6.93 17.88
C TYR A 324 -2.62 6.98 18.66
N LEU A 325 -3.41 8.04 18.47
CA LEU A 325 -4.71 8.20 19.15
C LEU A 325 -5.67 7.04 18.84
N LYS A 326 -5.73 6.58 17.58
CA LYS A 326 -6.54 5.43 17.18
C LYS A 326 -6.05 4.10 17.80
N SER A 327 -4.73 3.91 17.89
CA SER A 327 -4.13 2.73 18.51
C SER A 327 -4.46 2.66 20.01
N ARG A 328 -4.28 3.79 20.71
CA ARG A 328 -4.64 3.97 22.13
C ARG A 328 -6.11 3.64 22.39
N GLY A 329 -7.02 4.11 21.56
CA GLY A 329 -8.45 3.79 21.68
C GLY A 329 -8.74 2.30 21.54
N THR A 330 -8.08 1.63 20.58
CA THR A 330 -8.22 0.18 20.36
C THR A 330 -7.65 -0.62 21.55
N GLU A 331 -6.49 -0.22 22.07
CA GLU A 331 -5.85 -0.87 23.21
C GLU A 331 -6.60 -0.64 24.52
N ALA A 332 -7.21 0.54 24.71
CA ALA A 332 -8.09 0.81 25.85
C ALA A 332 -9.32 -0.10 25.83
N LEU A 333 -9.94 -0.29 24.67
CA LEU A 333 -11.05 -1.24 24.47
C LEU A 333 -10.62 -2.68 24.74
N ARG A 334 -9.43 -3.10 24.29
CA ARG A 334 -8.90 -4.44 24.56
C ARG A 334 -8.69 -4.67 26.06
N ARG A 335 -8.07 -3.70 26.77
CA ARG A 335 -7.88 -3.75 28.23
C ARG A 335 -9.22 -3.80 28.96
N HIS A 336 -10.21 -3.02 28.52
CA HIS A 336 -11.55 -3.08 29.08
C HIS A 336 -12.20 -4.45 28.85
N GLY A 337 -12.07 -5.04 27.66
CA GLY A 337 -12.56 -6.39 27.37
C GLY A 337 -11.94 -7.48 28.25
N VAL A 338 -10.62 -7.42 28.48
CA VAL A 338 -9.93 -8.33 29.43
C VAL A 338 -10.46 -8.11 30.85
N ARG A 339 -10.66 -6.86 31.27
CA ARG A 339 -11.24 -6.54 32.59
C ARG A 339 -12.67 -7.09 32.72
N ILE A 340 -13.53 -6.94 31.71
CA ILE A 340 -14.88 -7.51 31.70
C ILE A 340 -14.84 -9.05 31.74
N ALA A 341 -13.92 -9.68 31.01
CA ALA A 341 -13.75 -11.14 31.07
C ALA A 341 -13.28 -11.61 32.46
N GLY A 342 -12.37 -10.87 33.10
CA GLY A 342 -11.94 -11.11 34.48
C GLY A 342 -13.10 -10.97 35.47
N LEU A 343 -13.81 -9.84 35.43
CA LEU A 343 -14.99 -9.57 36.26
C LEU A 343 -16.08 -10.63 36.06
N ARG A 344 -16.31 -11.10 34.82
CA ARG A 344 -17.23 -12.21 34.54
C ARG A 344 -16.78 -13.52 35.16
N LYS A 345 -15.49 -13.82 35.17
CA LYS A 345 -14.94 -15.05 35.79
C LYS A 345 -15.05 -14.99 37.32
N GLU A 346 -14.77 -13.83 37.91
CA GLU A 346 -14.93 -13.57 39.35
C GLU A 346 -16.40 -13.64 39.77
N THR A 347 -17.30 -12.93 39.06
CA THR A 347 -18.75 -12.97 39.34
C THR A 347 -19.36 -14.33 39.04
N TRP A 348 -18.88 -15.08 38.05
CA TRP A 348 -19.31 -16.47 37.82
C TRP A 348 -18.88 -17.38 38.97
N SER A 349 -17.67 -17.22 39.49
CA SER A 349 -17.19 -17.98 40.65
C SER A 349 -17.98 -17.63 41.92
N LEU A 350 -18.30 -16.35 42.13
CA LEU A 350 -19.16 -15.88 43.21
C LEU A 350 -20.61 -16.37 43.06
N ALA A 351 -21.19 -16.30 41.86
CA ALA A 351 -22.55 -16.76 41.59
C ALA A 351 -22.69 -18.28 41.69
N ALA A 352 -21.68 -19.04 41.28
CA ALA A 352 -21.62 -20.48 41.45
C ALA A 352 -21.57 -20.88 42.94
N SER A 353 -20.83 -20.12 43.77
CA SER A 353 -20.74 -20.36 45.22
C SER A 353 -21.97 -19.90 46.00
N HIS A 354 -22.61 -18.77 45.63
CA HIS A 354 -23.75 -18.21 46.37
C HIS A 354 -25.12 -18.75 45.94
N TYR A 355 -25.31 -19.10 44.66
CA TYR A 355 -26.63 -19.45 44.12
C TYR A 355 -26.72 -20.89 43.59
N GLY A 356 -25.70 -21.73 43.81
CA GLY A 356 -25.71 -23.15 43.43
C GLY A 356 -25.83 -23.40 41.90
N TRP A 357 -25.48 -22.41 41.07
CA TRP A 357 -25.72 -22.43 39.63
C TRP A 357 -24.80 -23.42 38.90
N ARG A 358 -25.19 -24.70 38.80
CA ARG A 358 -24.54 -25.71 37.93
C ARG A 358 -25.16 -25.68 36.52
N GLY A 359 -24.80 -24.66 35.73
CA GLY A 359 -25.19 -24.54 34.32
C GLY A 359 -24.33 -25.41 33.39
N ARG A 360 -24.99 -26.23 32.56
CA ARG A 360 -24.45 -27.31 31.72
C ARG A 360 -23.34 -26.86 30.74
N ALA A 361 -22.17 -27.49 30.83
CA ALA A 361 -21.20 -27.58 29.74
C ALA A 361 -21.14 -29.03 29.22
N LYS A 362 -22.11 -29.44 28.39
CA LYS A 362 -22.00 -30.65 27.56
C LYS A 362 -22.73 -30.45 26.24
N GLY A 363 -21.98 -30.41 25.14
CA GLY A 363 -22.56 -30.30 23.80
C GLY A 363 -21.56 -30.20 22.65
N ALA A 364 -20.44 -30.95 22.69
CA ALA A 364 -19.58 -31.13 21.52
C ALA A 364 -18.80 -32.45 21.59
N ALA A 365 -19.48 -33.59 21.38
CA ALA A 365 -18.87 -34.84 20.90
C ALA A 365 -19.94 -35.95 20.76
N ARG A 366 -20.51 -36.10 19.55
CA ARG A 366 -20.88 -37.38 18.89
C ARG A 366 -21.98 -37.15 17.86
N GLN A 367 -21.57 -36.97 16.62
CA GLN A 367 -22.37 -37.40 15.46
C GLN A 367 -21.41 -37.64 14.30
N THR A 368 -20.89 -38.86 14.20
CA THR A 368 -20.37 -39.48 12.97
C THR A 368 -20.22 -40.96 13.25
N ARG A 369 -21.30 -41.71 13.04
CA ARG A 369 -21.31 -43.09 12.52
C ARG A 369 -22.75 -43.60 12.54
N ARG A 370 -23.39 -43.52 11.38
CA ARG A 370 -24.34 -44.51 10.87
C ARG A 370 -24.58 -44.24 9.38
N LYS A 371 -23.93 -45.03 8.53
CA LYS A 371 -24.47 -45.49 7.26
C LYS A 371 -24.61 -47.01 7.38
N ALA A 372 -25.80 -47.47 7.00
CA ALA A 372 -26.39 -48.81 6.93
C ALA A 372 -25.63 -49.80 6.02
N PRO A 373 -26.02 -51.08 5.90
CA PRO A 373 -27.17 -51.80 6.49
C PRO A 373 -26.85 -52.58 7.78
#